data_AF-A0A6G3WQV9-F1
#
_entry.id   AF-A0A6G3WQV9-F1
#
_cell.length_a   1.000
_cell.length_b   1.000
_cell.length_c   1.000
_cell.angle_alpha   90.00
_cell.angle_beta   90.00
_cell.angle_gamma   90.00
#
_symmetry.space_group_name_H-M   'P 1'
#
loop_
_entity.id
_entity.type
_entity.pdbx_description
1 polymer ?
#
loop_
_entity_poly.entity_id
_entity_poly.type
_entity_poly.pdbx_seq_one_letter_code
_entity_poly.pdbx_strand_id
1 'polypeptide(L)' 'MYTAPAPMPPAYDSGDTAWLLAATAMVLLMTPGLAFFYGGMVRTRHVLMMIKMSFAALAFGTL' A
#
# COMPACT_ATOMS: atom_id res chain seq x y z
N MET A 1 9.54 -46.68 16.75
CA MET A 1 10.50 -45.63 16.35
C MET A 1 9.71 -44.35 16.11
N TYR A 2 9.90 -43.31 16.91
CA TYR A 2 9.33 -41.98 16.66
C TYR A 2 10.09 -41.37 15.47
N THR A 3 9.49 -41.36 14.29
CA THR A 3 10.02 -40.65 13.13
C THR A 3 9.91 -39.16 13.43
N ALA A 4 11.03 -38.45 13.46
CA ALA A 4 11.04 -37.01 13.63
C ALA A 4 10.06 -36.35 12.62
N PRO A 5 9.30 -35.31 13.01
CA PRO A 5 8.44 -34.60 12.07
C PRO A 5 9.29 -34.10 10.90
N ALA A 6 8.78 -34.27 9.68
CA ALA A 6 9.45 -33.79 8.48
C ALA A 6 9.84 -32.31 8.67
N PRO A 7 11.03 -31.88 8.17
CA PRO A 7 11.43 -30.47 8.25
C PRO A 7 10.29 -29.60 7.74
N MET A 8 9.75 -28.76 8.63
CA MET A 8 8.68 -27.85 8.25
C MET A 8 9.24 -26.96 7.13
N PRO A 9 8.57 -26.88 5.96
CA PRO A 9 9.02 -25.96 4.91
C PRO A 9 9.20 -24.57 5.52
N PRO A 10 10.19 -23.79 5.05
CA PRO A 10 10.46 -22.47 5.59
C PRO A 10 9.15 -21.68 5.67
N ALA A 11 8.83 -21.16 6.85
CA ALA A 11 7.52 -20.58 7.17
C ALA A 11 7.15 -19.37 6.28
N TYR A 12 8.12 -18.84 5.52
CA TYR A 12 7.97 -17.69 4.64
C TYR A 12 8.72 -17.95 3.33
N ASP A 13 8.02 -17.82 2.21
CA ASP A 13 8.62 -17.82 0.89
C ASP A 13 9.03 -16.39 0.50
N SER A 14 10.24 -16.25 -0.02
CA SER A 14 10.78 -14.93 -0.41
C SER A 14 10.07 -14.32 -1.62
N GLY A 15 9.59 -15.16 -2.54
CA GLY A 15 8.80 -14.75 -3.70
C GLY A 15 7.41 -14.27 -3.29
N ASP A 16 6.74 -15.00 -2.41
CA ASP A 16 5.45 -14.58 -1.84
C ASP A 16 5.58 -13.26 -1.10
N THR A 17 6.64 -13.08 -0.31
CA THR A 17 6.92 -11.84 0.42
C THR A 17 7.19 -10.67 -0.53
N ALA A 18 8.01 -10.88 -1.57
CA ALA A 18 8.30 -9.87 -2.58
C ALA A 18 7.03 -9.45 -3.34
N TRP A 19 6.19 -10.41 -3.70
CA TRP A 19 4.92 -10.14 -4.37
C TRP A 19 3.95 -9.36 -3.47
N LEU A 20 3.86 -9.73 -2.19
CA LEU A 20 3.01 -9.02 -1.22
C LEU A 20 3.47 -7.56 -1.03
N LEU A 21 4.78 -7.31 -0.95
CA LEU A 21 5.34 -5.96 -0.85
C LEU A 21 5.07 -5.14 -2.12
N ALA A 22 5.21 -5.75 -3.30
CA ALA A 22 4.88 -5.08 -4.56
C ALA A 22 3.37 -4.74 -4.65
N ALA A 23 2.50 -5.68 -4.26
CA ALA A 23 1.06 -5.49 -4.25
C ALA A 23 0.63 -4.39 -3.27
N THR A 24 1.19 -4.37 -2.05
CA THR A 24 0.90 -3.32 -1.05
C THR A 24 1.39 -1.95 -1.50
N ALA A 25 2.54 -1.85 -2.18
CA ALA A 25 3.00 -0.61 -2.79
C ALA A 25 2.03 -0.10 -3.89
N MET A 26 1.47 -0.99 -4.71
CA MET A 26 0.43 -0.61 -5.69
C MET A 26 -0.85 -0.07 -5.02
N VAL A 27 -1.26 -0.63 -3.89
CA VAL A 27 -2.43 -0.16 -3.12
C VAL A 27 -2.18 1.21 -2.51
N LEU A 28 -1.00 1.47 -1.93
CA LEU A 28 -0.64 2.78 -1.36
C LEU A 28 -0.71 3.91 -2.40
N LEU A 29 -0.50 3.60 -3.67
CA LEU A 29 -0.55 4.57 -4.77
C LEU A 29 -1.99 5.00 -5.15
N MET A 30 -3.03 4.26 -4.72
CA MET A 30 -4.44 4.66 -4.95
C MET A 30 -4.81 5.98 -4.26
N THR A 31 -4.38 6.19 -3.02
CA THR A 31 -4.73 7.38 -2.22
C THR A 31 -4.31 8.71 -2.88
N PRO A 32 -3.07 8.87 -3.40
CA PRO A 32 -2.70 10.02 -4.21
C PRO A 32 -3.33 10.00 -5.61
N GLY A 33 -3.59 8.82 -6.18
CA GLY A 33 -4.31 8.67 -7.44
C GLY A 33 -5.70 9.31 -7.40
N LEU A 34 -6.46 9.09 -6.32
CA LEU A 34 -7.73 9.77 -6.07
C LEU A 34 -7.54 11.29 -5.97
N ALA A 35 -6.47 11.79 -5.36
CA ALA A 35 -6.22 13.22 -5.22
C ALA A 35 -6.00 13.92 -6.57
N PHE A 36 -5.31 13.26 -7.50
CA PHE A 36 -5.16 13.76 -8.87
C PHE A 36 -6.49 13.71 -9.64
N PHE A 37 -7.24 12.60 -9.51
CA PHE A 37 -8.51 12.45 -10.20
C PHE A 37 -9.58 13.43 -9.70
N TYR A 38 -9.79 13.50 -8.38
CA TYR A 38 -10.73 14.44 -7.74
C TYR A 38 -10.23 15.88 -7.77
N GLY A 39 -8.91 16.10 -7.79
CA GLY A 39 -8.31 17.42 -8.00
C GLY A 39 -8.68 18.02 -9.36
N GLY A 40 -8.78 17.20 -10.42
CA GLY A 40 -9.23 17.66 -11.74
C GLY A 40 -10.70 18.10 -11.79
N MET A 41 -11.52 17.65 -10.85
CA MET A 41 -12.95 17.98 -10.76
C MET A 41 -13.27 19.12 -9.78
N VAL A 42 -12.28 19.62 -9.03
CA VAL A 42 -12.45 20.70 -8.06
C VAL A 42 -11.96 22.04 -8.62
N ARG A 43 -12.45 23.16 -8.06
CA ARG A 43 -11.99 24.52 -8.40
C ARG A 43 -10.46 24.60 -8.25
N THR A 44 -9.76 25.15 -9.23
CA THR A 44 -8.29 25.26 -9.28
C THR A 44 -7.64 25.77 -7.98
N ARG A 45 -8.28 26.68 -7.24
CA ARG A 45 -7.81 27.17 -5.93
C ARG A 45 -7.68 26.09 -4.84
N HIS A 46 -8.36 24.96 -5.00
CA HIS A 46 -8.46 23.89 -3.99
C HIS A 46 -7.63 22.64 -4.35
N VAL A 47 -7.06 22.58 -5.55
CA VAL A 47 -6.28 21.42 -6.04
C VAL A 47 -5.05 21.17 -5.16
N LEU A 48 -4.31 22.23 -4.83
CA LEU A 48 -3.15 22.16 -3.92
C LEU A 48 -3.54 21.66 -2.51
N MET A 49 -4.72 22.02 -2.03
CA MET A 49 -5.23 21.56 -0.74
C MET A 49 -5.57 20.06 -0.80
N MET A 50 -6.17 19.62 -1.89
CA MET A 50 -6.55 18.22 -2.11
C MET A 50 -5.34 17.27 -2.19
N ILE A 51 -4.27 17.69 -2.89
CA ILE A 51 -3.01 16.94 -2.95
C ILE A 51 -2.39 16.83 -1.55
N LYS A 52 -2.28 17.95 -0.80
CA LYS A 52 -1.74 17.95 0.56
C LYS A 52 -2.52 17.06 1.52
N MET A 53 -3.84 17.05 1.41
CA MET A 53 -4.72 16.25 2.26
C MET A 53 -4.60 14.74 1.97
N SER A 54 -4.29 14.35 0.74
CA SER A 54 -4.03 12.96 0.38
C SER A 54 -2.70 12.43 0.91
N PHE A 55 -1.63 13.24 0.89
CA PHE A 55 -0.38 12.89 1.57
C PHE A 55 -0.55 12.82 3.10
N ALA A 56 -1.38 13.70 3.68
CA ALA A 56 -1.72 13.62 5.11
C ALA A 56 -2.54 12.37 5.44
N ALA A 57 -3.49 11.97 4.57
CA ALA A 57 -4.29 10.75 4.74
C ALA A 57 -3.44 9.48 4.60
N LEU A 58 -2.43 9.48 3.73
CA LEU A 58 -1.43 8.41 3.71
C LEU A 58 -0.69 8.32 5.04
N ALA A 59 -0.14 9.43 5.54
CA ALA A 59 0.61 9.45 6.79
C ALA A 59 -0.24 9.01 8.00
N PHE A 60 -1.48 9.48 8.11
CA PHE A 60 -2.39 9.08 9.19
C PHE A 60 -3.01 7.69 9.01
N GLY A 61 -3.23 7.23 7.78
CA GLY A 61 -3.87 5.94 7.52
C GLY A 61 -2.93 4.74 7.63
N THR A 62 -1.62 4.96 7.55
CA THR A 62 -0.59 3.92 7.75
C THR A 62 0.04 3.92 9.14
N LEU A 63 -0.23 4.94 9.97
CA LEU A 63 0.15 5.02 11.40
C LEU A 63 -0.97 4.47 12.27
#